data_AF-A0A942F368-F1
#
_entry.id   AF-A0A942F368-F1
#
_cell.length_a   1.000
_cell.length_b   1.000
_cell.length_c   1.000
_cell.angle_alpha   90.00
_cell.angle_beta   90.00
_cell.angle_gamma   90.00
#
_symmetry.space_group_name_H-M   'P 1'
#
loop_
_entity.id
_entity.type
_entity.pdbx_description
1 polymer ?
#
loop_
_entity_poly.entity_id
_entity_poly.type
_entity_poly.pdbx_seq_one_letter_code
_entity_poly.pdbx_strand_id
1 'polypeptide(L)'
;MKIDYSPSLFREIANLALDEIVQVENRKGIKTTIHVRDITKLSWHELQLLMPEGSDSFTKKALLYRRYLKAEEGDTDPMRGQKLNIAETEEINEYLKIYRDNSFSKHFEVNRYITSNDLWQKFPTIRSLNDHGENKDIPGIEPKYFSAICQLLEISGEDGAPLQSYRKY
;
A
#
# COMPACT_ATOMS: atom_id res chain seq x y z
N MET A 1 -13.27 22.13 11.13
CA MET A 1 -14.61 21.69 10.70
C MET A 1 -14.97 20.42 11.46
N LYS A 2 -16.21 20.31 11.93
CA LYS A 2 -16.76 19.14 12.63
C LYS A 2 -17.98 18.65 11.86
N ILE A 3 -18.12 17.34 11.68
CA ILE A 3 -19.30 16.70 11.13
C ILE A 3 -19.90 15.87 12.25
N ASP A 4 -21.18 16.11 12.56
CA ASP A 4 -21.86 15.35 13.60
C ASP A 4 -22.07 13.90 13.18
N TYR A 5 -21.94 13.00 14.14
CA TYR A 5 -22.12 11.57 13.92
C TYR A 5 -23.51 11.28 13.36
N SER A 6 -23.55 10.57 12.24
CA SER A 6 -24.77 10.08 11.62
C SER A 6 -24.65 8.57 11.38
N PRO A 7 -25.55 7.74 11.96
CA PRO A 7 -25.56 6.31 11.70
C PRO A 7 -25.75 5.95 10.22
N SER A 8 -26.52 6.75 9.46
CA SER A 8 -26.73 6.49 8.02
C SER A 8 -25.44 6.73 7.24
N LEU A 9 -24.79 7.87 7.48
CA LEU A 9 -23.51 8.19 6.84
C LEU A 9 -22.42 7.19 7.26
N PHE A 10 -22.40 6.74 8.51
CA PHE A 10 -21.45 5.71 8.93
C PHE A 10 -21.64 4.40 8.14
N ARG A 11 -22.88 3.99 7.88
CA ARG A 11 -23.18 2.81 7.04
C ARG A 11 -22.75 3.02 5.60
N GLU A 12 -22.98 4.20 5.04
CA GLU A 12 -22.52 4.55 3.69
C GLU A 12 -20.99 4.45 3.59
N ILE A 13 -20.27 5.01 4.56
CA ILE A 13 -18.80 4.93 4.65
C ILE A 13 -18.35 3.46 4.74
N ALA A 14 -19.02 2.65 5.56
CA ALA A 14 -18.67 1.23 5.75
C ALA A 14 -18.92 0.37 4.50
N ASN A 15 -19.85 0.78 3.63
CA ASN A 15 -20.23 0.04 2.44
C ASN A 15 -19.47 0.47 1.19
N LEU A 16 -18.60 1.48 1.27
CA LEU A 16 -17.77 1.88 0.15
C LEU A 16 -16.69 0.81 -0.09
N ALA A 17 -16.78 0.12 -1.23
CA ALA A 17 -15.79 -0.87 -1.63
C ALA A 17 -14.52 -0.16 -2.13
N LEU A 18 -13.41 -0.36 -1.42
CA LEU A 18 -12.11 0.18 -1.77
C LEU A 18 -11.06 -0.94 -1.74
N ASP A 19 -10.06 -0.81 -2.61
CA ASP A 19 -8.85 -1.60 -2.53
C ASP A 19 -7.70 -0.74 -3.07
N GLU A 20 -7.26 0.20 -2.23
CA GLU A 20 -6.23 1.16 -2.61
C GLU A 20 -5.05 1.11 -1.66
N ILE A 21 -3.84 1.13 -2.23
CA ILE A 21 -2.61 1.31 -1.48
C ILE A 21 -2.12 2.73 -1.72
N VAL A 22 -1.96 3.49 -0.64
CA VAL A 22 -1.56 4.89 -0.70
C VAL A 22 -0.30 5.12 0.12
N GLN A 23 0.70 5.74 -0.51
CA GLN A 23 1.95 6.13 0.12
C GLN A 23 1.88 7.60 0.52
N VAL A 24 1.90 7.87 1.82
CA VAL A 24 1.79 9.20 2.39
C VAL A 24 3.11 9.62 3.02
N GLU A 25 3.53 10.86 2.80
CA GLU A 25 4.74 11.41 3.41
C GLU A 25 4.37 12.47 4.45
N ASN A 26 4.88 12.30 5.66
CA ASN A 26 4.70 13.28 6.71
C ASN A 26 5.69 14.46 6.55
N ARG A 27 5.55 15.50 7.38
CA ARG A 27 6.42 16.71 7.28
C ARG A 27 7.91 16.44 7.55
N LYS A 28 8.26 15.27 8.10
CA LYS A 28 9.64 14.86 8.38
C LYS A 28 10.22 13.98 7.27
N GLY A 29 9.51 13.79 6.16
CA GLY A 29 9.94 12.92 5.06
C GLY A 29 9.72 11.43 5.31
N ILE A 30 9.05 11.04 6.41
CA ILE A 30 8.78 9.64 6.71
C ILE A 30 7.59 9.20 5.84
N LYS A 31 7.82 8.16 5.02
CA LYS A 31 6.83 7.55 4.15
C LYS A 31 6.09 6.43 4.89
N THR A 32 4.77 6.48 4.85
CA THR A 32 3.87 5.46 5.39
C THR A 32 3.02 4.90 4.27
N THR A 33 2.89 3.58 4.21
CA THR A 33 2.01 2.88 3.26
C THR A 33 0.74 2.48 3.99
N ILE A 34 -0.41 2.89 3.45
CA ILE A 34 -1.73 2.64 4.06
C ILE A 34 -2.58 1.87 3.06
N HIS A 35 -3.18 0.76 3.51
CA HIS A 35 -4.13 -0.02 2.72
C HIS A 35 -5.56 0.38 3.05
N VAL A 36 -6.18 1.15 2.17
CA VAL A 36 -7.55 1.60 2.34
C VAL A 36 -8.50 0.57 1.72
N ARG A 37 -8.95 -0.38 2.56
CA ARG A 37 -10.02 -1.34 2.21
C ARG A 37 -11.36 -0.99 2.84
N ASP A 38 -11.31 -0.37 4.02
CA ASP A 38 -12.47 -0.02 4.83
C ASP A 38 -12.12 1.24 5.62
N ILE A 39 -12.70 2.36 5.23
CA ILE A 39 -12.47 3.67 5.88
C ILE A 39 -12.79 3.62 7.37
N THR A 40 -13.75 2.78 7.78
CA THR A 40 -14.19 2.72 9.18
C THR A 40 -13.15 2.07 10.09
N LYS A 41 -12.30 1.20 9.52
CA LYS A 41 -11.23 0.47 10.22
C LYS A 41 -9.91 1.21 10.31
N LEU A 42 -9.73 2.30 9.55
CA LEU A 42 -8.52 3.11 9.62
C LEU A 42 -8.32 3.68 11.04
N SER A 43 -7.10 3.54 11.54
CA SER A 43 -6.66 4.10 12.80
C SER A 43 -6.68 5.63 12.77
N TRP A 44 -6.64 6.26 13.95
CA TRP A 44 -6.51 7.71 14.04
C TRP A 44 -5.27 8.24 13.32
N HIS A 45 -4.15 7.51 13.41
CA HIS A 45 -2.90 7.92 12.78
C HIS A 45 -3.01 7.92 11.25
N GLU A 46 -3.55 6.84 10.67
CA GLU A 46 -3.78 6.74 9.23
C GLU A 46 -4.76 7.81 8.74
N LEU A 47 -5.87 8.00 9.44
CA LEU A 47 -6.83 9.06 9.13
C LEU A 47 -6.19 10.45 9.18
N GLN A 48 -5.31 10.71 10.15
CA GLN A 48 -4.61 11.99 10.26
C GLN A 48 -3.60 12.22 9.12
N LEU A 49 -2.98 11.15 8.61
CA LEU A 49 -2.07 11.24 7.47
C LEU A 49 -2.82 11.45 6.16
N LEU A 50 -3.90 10.70 5.93
CA LEU A 50 -4.73 10.76 4.72
C LEU A 50 -5.58 12.03 4.67
N MET A 51 -6.19 12.39 5.80
CA MET A 51 -7.10 13.53 5.98
C MET A 51 -6.66 14.37 7.18
N PRO A 52 -5.72 15.32 6.99
CA PRO A 52 -5.25 16.16 8.09
C PRO A 52 -6.35 17.09 8.63
N GLU A 53 -7.35 17.41 7.82
CA GLU A 53 -8.54 18.19 8.18
C GLU A 53 -9.50 17.41 9.10
N GLY A 54 -10.40 18.12 9.78
CA GLY A 54 -11.39 17.50 10.67
C GLY A 54 -10.92 17.35 12.12
N SER A 55 -11.86 17.54 13.06
CA SER A 55 -11.58 17.58 14.50
C SER A 55 -11.51 16.23 15.19
N ASP A 56 -12.13 15.20 14.61
CA ASP A 56 -12.33 13.89 15.24
C ASP A 56 -12.39 12.76 14.20
N SER A 57 -12.37 11.51 14.68
CA SER A 57 -12.26 10.32 13.82
C SER A 57 -13.43 10.22 12.84
N PHE A 58 -14.66 10.51 13.29
CA PHE A 58 -15.83 10.42 12.43
C PHE A 58 -15.79 11.49 11.34
N THR A 59 -15.47 12.73 11.70
CA THR A 59 -15.29 13.82 10.74
C THR A 59 -14.26 13.47 9.68
N LYS A 60 -13.10 12.91 10.07
CA LYS A 60 -12.07 12.48 9.12
C LYS A 60 -12.55 11.38 8.18
N LYS A 61 -13.25 10.37 8.70
CA LYS A 61 -13.86 9.29 7.90
C LYS A 61 -14.86 9.83 6.88
N ALA A 62 -15.74 10.73 7.32
CA ALA A 62 -16.74 11.35 6.46
C ALA A 62 -16.11 12.22 5.36
N LEU A 63 -15.04 12.96 5.68
CA LEU A 63 -14.32 13.74 4.68
C LEU A 63 -13.58 12.86 3.68
N LEU A 64 -12.93 11.80 4.16
CA LEU A 64 -12.26 10.82 3.32
C LEU A 64 -13.25 10.16 2.33
N TYR A 65 -14.39 9.72 2.85
CA TYR A 65 -15.47 9.14 2.05
C TYR A 65 -15.96 10.10 0.95
N ARG A 66 -16.26 11.35 1.30
CA ARG A 66 -16.67 12.38 0.32
C ARG A 66 -15.61 12.61 -0.75
N ARG A 67 -14.33 12.50 -0.40
CA ARG A 67 -13.23 12.66 -1.34
C ARG A 67 -13.15 11.51 -2.33
N TYR A 68 -13.38 10.28 -1.86
CA TYR A 68 -13.48 9.13 -2.73
C TYR A 68 -14.62 9.25 -3.75
N LEU A 69 -15.80 9.70 -3.31
CA LEU A 69 -16.92 9.94 -4.24
C LEU A 69 -16.60 11.03 -5.28
N LYS A 70 -15.94 12.12 -4.88
CA LYS A 70 -15.58 13.21 -5.80
C LYS A 70 -14.48 12.83 -6.79
N ALA A 71 -13.55 11.98 -6.40
CA ALA A 71 -12.50 11.50 -7.29
C ALA A 71 -13.07 10.66 -8.45
N GLU A 72 -14.18 9.94 -8.21
CA GLU A 72 -14.93 9.26 -9.27
C GLU A 72 -15.62 10.24 -10.23
N GLU A 73 -15.95 11.45 -9.77
CA GLU A 73 -16.59 12.53 -10.56
C GLU A 73 -15.58 13.37 -11.38
N GLY A 74 -14.28 13.01 -11.36
CA GLY A 74 -13.25 13.66 -12.17
C GLY A 74 -12.58 14.88 -11.54
N ASP A 75 -12.82 15.17 -10.26
CA ASP A 75 -12.16 16.25 -9.52
C ASP A 75 -10.86 15.74 -8.86
N THR A 76 -9.74 16.38 -9.19
CA THR A 76 -8.38 15.88 -8.94
C THR A 76 -7.82 16.28 -7.58
N ASP A 77 -8.64 16.55 -6.56
CA ASP A 77 -8.08 16.96 -5.28
C ASP A 77 -7.34 15.75 -4.67
N PRO A 78 -6.00 15.70 -4.71
CA PRO A 78 -5.29 14.46 -4.44
C PRO A 78 -5.38 14.23 -2.94
N MET A 79 -5.94 13.10 -2.50
CA MET A 79 -5.74 12.67 -1.13
C MET A 79 -4.25 12.80 -0.80
N ARG A 80 -3.90 13.23 0.41
CA ARG A 80 -2.49 13.44 0.72
C ARG A 80 -1.75 12.12 0.56
N GLY A 81 -0.90 12.02 -0.46
CA GLY A 81 -0.14 10.83 -0.79
C GLY A 81 -0.21 10.44 -2.26
N GLN A 82 0.62 9.50 -2.65
CA GLN A 82 0.64 8.90 -3.96
C GLN A 82 -0.11 7.56 -3.92
N LYS A 83 -1.21 7.48 -4.67
CA LYS A 83 -1.94 6.23 -4.88
C LYS A 83 -1.16 5.33 -5.84
N LEU A 84 -1.02 4.06 -5.51
CA LEU A 84 -0.56 3.05 -6.45
C LEU A 84 -1.65 2.79 -7.50
N ASN A 85 -1.27 2.58 -8.75
CA ASN A 85 -2.24 2.26 -9.78
C ASN A 85 -2.89 0.88 -9.53
N ILE A 86 -3.93 0.58 -10.30
CA ILE A 86 -4.72 -0.64 -10.14
C ILE A 86 -3.83 -1.89 -10.29
N ALA A 87 -3.00 -1.96 -11.34
CA ALA A 87 -2.11 -3.10 -11.57
C ALA A 87 -1.06 -3.25 -10.46
N GLU A 88 -0.45 -2.16 -9.99
CA GLU A 88 0.47 -2.17 -8.85
C GLU A 88 -0.21 -2.72 -7.58
N THR A 89 -1.46 -2.32 -7.33
CA THR A 89 -2.23 -2.75 -6.16
C THR A 89 -2.62 -4.23 -6.24
N GLU A 90 -3.10 -4.69 -7.40
CA GLU A 90 -3.41 -6.10 -7.66
C GLU A 90 -2.19 -7.00 -7.49
N GLU A 91 -1.05 -6.59 -8.06
CA GLU A 91 0.21 -7.35 -7.97
C GLU A 91 0.74 -7.39 -6.52
N ILE A 92 0.65 -6.28 -5.76
CA ILE A 92 1.01 -6.30 -4.34
C ILE A 92 0.07 -7.21 -3.55
N ASN A 93 -1.24 -7.17 -3.81
CA ASN A 93 -2.20 -8.04 -3.14
C ASN A 93 -1.90 -9.53 -3.40
N GLU A 94 -1.58 -9.91 -4.63
CA GLU A 94 -1.19 -11.28 -4.96
C GLU A 94 0.13 -11.66 -4.26
N TYR A 95 1.09 -10.74 -4.17
CA TYR A 95 2.34 -10.97 -3.43
C TYR A 95 2.07 -11.22 -1.94
N LEU A 96 1.25 -10.38 -1.30
CA LEU A 96 0.86 -10.52 0.10
C LEU A 96 0.07 -11.82 0.33
N LYS A 97 -0.75 -12.23 -0.63
CA LYS A 97 -1.47 -13.50 -0.61
C LYS A 97 -0.50 -14.68 -0.62
N ILE A 98 0.48 -14.70 -1.53
CA ILE A 98 1.51 -15.75 -1.56
C ILE A 98 2.27 -15.82 -0.24
N TYR A 99 2.64 -14.67 0.33
CA TYR A 99 3.29 -14.60 1.64
C TYR A 99 2.47 -15.31 2.73
N ARG A 100 1.18 -14.96 2.84
CA ARG A 100 0.27 -15.48 3.86
C ARG A 100 -0.05 -16.96 3.65
N ASP A 101 -0.42 -17.34 2.42
CA ASP A 101 -0.85 -18.70 2.08
C ASP A 101 0.27 -19.73 2.30
N ASN A 102 1.53 -19.32 2.10
CA ASN A 102 2.70 -20.18 2.35
C ASN A 102 3.30 -20.00 3.75
N SER A 103 2.68 -19.18 4.61
CA SER A 103 3.17 -18.88 5.96
C SER A 103 4.63 -18.44 5.99
N PHE A 104 5.04 -17.64 4.99
CA PHE A 104 6.39 -17.10 4.95
C PHE A 104 6.60 -16.11 6.09
N SER A 105 7.85 -16.00 6.51
CA SER A 105 8.27 -15.05 7.54
C SER A 105 8.94 -13.83 6.91
N LYS A 106 9.56 -14.00 5.73
CA LYS A 106 10.35 -12.95 5.08
C LYS A 106 9.84 -12.72 3.65
N HIS A 107 9.77 -11.46 3.24
CA HIS A 107 9.25 -11.12 1.92
C HIS A 107 10.07 -11.78 0.79
N PHE A 108 11.40 -11.92 0.91
CA PHE A 108 12.21 -12.53 -0.16
C PHE A 108 11.87 -14.02 -0.38
N GLU A 109 11.24 -14.71 0.57
CA GLU A 109 10.74 -16.07 0.38
C GLU A 109 9.67 -16.12 -0.71
N VAL A 110 8.87 -15.05 -0.84
CA VAL A 110 7.92 -14.87 -1.94
C VAL A 110 8.66 -14.75 -3.27
N ASN A 111 9.75 -13.98 -3.36
CA ASN A 111 10.54 -13.88 -4.60
C ASN A 111 11.09 -15.25 -5.02
N ARG A 112 11.59 -16.03 -4.05
CA ARG A 112 12.06 -17.41 -4.30
C ARG A 112 10.91 -18.30 -4.77
N TYR A 113 9.77 -18.25 -4.09
CA TYR A 113 8.58 -19.00 -4.48
C TYR A 113 8.13 -18.67 -5.91
N ILE A 114 8.01 -17.38 -6.25
CA ILE A 114 7.63 -16.91 -7.58
C ILE A 114 8.61 -17.42 -8.63
N THR A 115 9.92 -17.37 -8.34
CA THR A 115 10.97 -17.86 -9.24
C THR A 115 10.89 -19.37 -9.46
N SER A 116 10.79 -20.15 -8.37
CA SER A 116 10.74 -21.62 -8.45
C SER A 116 9.47 -22.16 -9.12
N ASN A 117 8.41 -21.34 -9.20
CA ASN A 117 7.13 -21.72 -9.81
C ASN A 117 6.86 -20.99 -11.14
N ASP A 118 7.84 -20.26 -11.69
CA ASP A 118 7.73 -19.50 -12.94
C ASP A 118 6.53 -18.53 -12.98
N LEU A 119 6.28 -17.83 -11.87
CA LEU A 119 5.11 -16.97 -11.69
C LEU A 119 5.37 -15.48 -12.00
N TRP A 120 6.57 -15.10 -12.46
CA TRP A 120 6.93 -13.70 -12.69
C TRP A 120 6.08 -12.99 -13.74
N GLN A 121 5.37 -13.73 -14.61
CA GLN A 121 4.43 -13.14 -15.57
C GLN A 121 3.16 -12.58 -14.91
N LYS A 122 2.89 -12.94 -13.64
CA LYS A 122 1.80 -12.35 -12.84
C LYS A 122 2.16 -11.00 -12.21
N PHE A 123 3.44 -10.61 -12.26
CA PHE A 123 3.94 -9.39 -11.62
C PHE A 123 4.63 -8.43 -12.60
N PRO A 124 4.08 -8.17 -13.80
CA PRO A 124 4.77 -7.40 -14.84
C PRO A 124 5.06 -5.94 -14.43
N THR A 125 4.29 -5.37 -13.51
CA THR A 125 4.40 -3.97 -13.10
C THR A 125 5.38 -3.77 -11.96
N ILE A 126 5.49 -4.74 -11.05
CA ILE A 126 6.31 -4.63 -9.84
C ILE A 126 7.66 -5.35 -9.91
N ARG A 127 7.86 -6.27 -10.85
CA ARG A 127 9.07 -7.09 -10.95
C ARG A 127 10.32 -6.31 -11.38
N SER A 128 11.48 -6.72 -10.85
CA SER A 128 12.80 -6.21 -11.23
C SER A 128 13.89 -7.27 -11.10
N LEU A 129 15.01 -7.03 -11.75
CA LEU A 129 16.26 -7.74 -11.51
C LEU A 129 17.10 -6.91 -10.54
N ASN A 130 17.46 -7.51 -9.41
CA ASN A 130 18.05 -6.85 -8.27
C ASN A 130 19.54 -7.20 -8.15
N ASP A 131 20.37 -6.20 -7.87
CA ASP A 131 21.81 -6.36 -7.67
C ASP A 131 22.17 -6.13 -6.20
N HIS A 132 22.71 -7.17 -5.56
CA HIS A 132 23.20 -7.15 -4.18
C HIS A 132 24.75 -7.27 -4.13
N GLY A 133 25.45 -6.77 -5.15
CA GLY A 133 26.91 -6.77 -5.28
C GLY A 133 27.43 -8.05 -5.94
N GLU A 134 27.69 -9.08 -5.14
CA GLU A 134 28.14 -10.39 -5.65
C GLU A 134 27.01 -11.18 -6.30
N ASN A 135 25.76 -10.91 -5.91
CA ASN A 135 24.57 -11.55 -6.46
C ASN A 135 23.83 -10.56 -7.36
N LYS A 136 24.26 -10.49 -8.62
CA LYS A 136 23.71 -9.61 -9.65
C LYS A 136 22.48 -10.22 -10.31
N ASP A 137 21.54 -9.37 -10.70
CA ASP A 137 20.35 -9.73 -11.48
C ASP A 137 19.49 -10.85 -10.86
N ILE A 138 19.31 -10.82 -9.53
CA ILE A 138 18.38 -11.73 -8.85
C ILE A 138 16.93 -11.28 -9.14
N PRO A 139 16.04 -12.19 -9.59
CA PRO A 139 14.61 -11.92 -9.67
C PRO A 139 14.01 -11.39 -8.37
N GLY A 140 13.33 -10.25 -8.45
CA GLY A 140 12.75 -9.58 -7.31
C GLY A 140 11.69 -8.56 -7.70
N ILE A 141 11.44 -7.62 -6.79
CA ILE A 141 10.51 -6.50 -6.97
C ILE A 141 11.27 -5.18 -6.86
N GLU A 142 10.75 -4.13 -7.51
CA GLU A 142 11.38 -2.82 -7.46
C GLU A 142 11.44 -2.29 -6.01
N PRO A 143 12.48 -1.53 -5.64
CA PRO A 143 12.72 -1.12 -4.25
C PRO A 143 11.58 -0.28 -3.65
N LYS A 144 10.87 0.49 -4.48
CA LYS A 144 9.71 1.28 -4.03
C LYS A 144 8.57 0.39 -3.50
N TYR A 145 8.40 -0.81 -4.03
CA TYR A 145 7.35 -1.75 -3.58
C TYR A 145 7.83 -2.60 -2.40
N PHE A 146 9.13 -2.87 -2.29
CA PHE A 146 9.70 -3.53 -1.09
C PHE A 146 9.30 -2.80 0.18
N SER A 147 9.49 -1.48 0.23
CA SER A 147 9.15 -0.67 1.42
C SER A 147 7.66 -0.70 1.71
N ALA A 148 6.82 -0.67 0.67
CA ALA A 148 5.37 -0.79 0.82
C ALA A 148 4.98 -2.15 1.42
N ILE A 149 5.50 -3.24 0.87
CA ILE A 149 5.18 -4.61 1.30
C ILE A 149 5.64 -4.86 2.73
N CYS A 150 6.85 -4.43 3.11
CA CYS A 150 7.33 -4.60 4.49
C CYS A 150 6.42 -3.87 5.50
N GLN A 151 5.96 -2.66 5.17
CA GLN A 151 5.01 -1.94 6.01
C GLN A 151 3.64 -2.63 6.09
N LEU A 152 3.13 -3.13 4.96
CA LEU A 152 1.84 -3.83 4.90
C LEU A 152 1.83 -5.20 5.59
N LEU A 153 3.00 -5.83 5.71
CA LEU A 153 3.20 -7.08 6.45
C LEU A 153 3.61 -6.85 7.91
N GLU A 154 3.82 -5.59 8.32
CA GLU A 154 4.34 -5.21 9.63
C GLU A 154 5.67 -5.92 9.98
N ILE A 155 6.51 -6.16 8.97
CA ILE A 155 7.83 -6.78 9.14
C ILE A 155 8.94 -5.72 9.06
N SER A 156 9.94 -5.86 9.93
CA SER A 156 11.18 -5.11 9.81
C SER A 156 12.04 -5.67 8.69
N GLY A 157 12.69 -4.81 7.91
CA GLY A 157 13.77 -5.25 7.02
C GLY A 157 14.86 -5.96 7.83
N GLU A 158 15.28 -7.14 7.40
CA GLU A 158 16.36 -7.91 8.03
C GLU A 158 17.74 -7.55 7.44
N ASP A 159 18.81 -8.08 8.05
CA ASP A 159 20.24 -7.96 7.67
C ASP A 159 20.60 -8.64 6.33
N GLY A 160 19.68 -8.65 5.36
CA GLY A 160 19.99 -9.05 3.99
C GLY A 160 21.05 -8.15 3.37
N ALA A 161 21.80 -8.68 2.40
CA ALA A 161 22.76 -7.86 1.64
C ALA A 161 22.04 -6.62 1.08
N PRO A 162 22.57 -5.40 1.30
CA PRO A 162 21.91 -4.19 0.84
C PRO A 162 21.78 -4.23 -0.68
N LEU A 163 20.61 -3.80 -1.17
CA LEU A 163 20.43 -3.62 -2.60
C LEU A 163 21.33 -2.47 -3.08
N GLN A 164 22.20 -2.76 -4.05
CA GLN A 164 23.11 -1.77 -4.64
C GLN A 164 22.49 -1.09 -5.85
N SER A 165 21.77 -1.85 -6.68
CA SER A 165 21.02 -1.31 -7.82
C SER A 165 19.90 -2.26 -8.25
N TYR A 166 19.04 -1.81 -9.16
CA TYR A 166 18.06 -2.65 -9.81
C TYR A 166 17.85 -2.21 -11.25
N ARG A 167 17.38 -3.14 -12.09
CA ARG A 167 16.84 -2.84 -13.42
C ARG A 167 15.45 -3.44 -13.57
N LYS A 168 14.60 -2.77 -14.35
CA LYS A 168 13.30 -3.33 -14.71
C LYS A 168 13.49 -4.54 -15.65
N TYR A 169 12.60 -5.51 -15.56
CA TYR A 169 12.52 -6.63 -16.51
C TYR A 169 12.23 -6.15 -17.94
#